data_AF-A0A835RKC9-F1
#
_entry.id   AF-A0A835RKC9-F1
#
_cell.length_a   1.000
_cell.length_b   1.000
_cell.length_c   1.000
_cell.angle_alpha   90.00
_cell.angle_beta   90.00
_cell.angle_gamma   90.00
#
_symmetry.space_group_name_H-M   'P 1'
#
loop_
_entity.id
_entity.type
_entity.pdbx_description
1 polymer ?
#
loop_
_entity_poly.entity_id
_entity_poly.type
_entity_poly.pdbx_seq_one_letter_code
_entity_poly.pdbx_strand_id
1 'polypeptide(L)'
;MYMDGRCLYFQKPLLESGTLGTKCNTQMVIPHLTENYGASRDPPEKQAPMCTVHSFPHNIDHCLTWARSEFEGILEKTPDEVNKFLANPSEYASAMKAAGDAQARDLLERVIDCLDRDKCDTFQDCVTWARLRFEDYFSDRVKQLTYTFPEDAVTSGGAPFWSAPKRFPQPLQFSTRDASHVDFIMAASILRAETFGIPPPDWAKSLRKLAEAIDEVVVPDFVPKKGVNIVTDEKATSLSTASIDDAVVINELVAKLEECAKRLPPGYHMNAIQFEKDDDTNFHIDLIAGLANMRARNYGIPEVDKLKAKFIAGRIIPAIATSTALATGLVCLELYKVLSGGHKVESYRNTFANLSLPLFSMAEPVPPKVIRHGDMSWTVWDRWAITGNITLRELLQWLKDKGLNAYSISCGNSLLYNSLFPRHRDRMDKKMVDLAQDVTKLEVPSYRRHVDVVVACEDDEDNDIDIPLISIYFR
;
A
#
# COMPACT_ATOMS: atom_id res chain seq x y z
N MET A 1 5.52 -15.78 1.73
CA MET A 1 5.06 -15.97 0.32
C MET A 1 6.19 -16.17 -0.69
N TYR A 2 7.11 -15.21 -0.92
CA TYR A 2 8.19 -15.41 -1.91
C TYR A 2 9.04 -16.65 -1.63
N MET A 3 9.55 -16.77 -0.40
CA MET A 3 10.39 -17.92 0.01
C MET A 3 9.64 -19.25 -0.08
N ASP A 4 8.36 -19.27 0.31
CA ASP A 4 7.48 -20.43 0.14
C ASP A 4 7.40 -20.88 -1.33
N GLY A 5 7.14 -19.95 -2.26
CA GLY A 5 7.13 -20.26 -3.69
C GLY A 5 8.46 -20.80 -4.22
N ARG A 6 9.60 -20.33 -3.68
CA ARG A 6 10.93 -20.86 -4.00
C ARG A 6 11.13 -22.26 -3.43
N CYS A 7 10.74 -22.50 -2.18
CA CYS A 7 10.81 -23.82 -1.53
C CYS A 7 9.93 -24.85 -2.24
N LEU A 8 8.72 -24.46 -2.64
CA LEU A 8 7.83 -25.26 -3.49
C LEU A 8 8.53 -25.61 -4.81
N TYR A 9 9.05 -24.59 -5.50
CA TYR A 9 9.72 -24.76 -6.78
C TYR A 9 10.96 -25.67 -6.71
N PHE A 10 11.76 -25.59 -5.65
CA PHE A 10 12.97 -26.41 -5.49
C PHE A 10 12.77 -27.66 -4.63
N GLN A 11 11.53 -27.95 -4.25
CA GLN A 11 11.17 -29.06 -3.36
C GLN A 11 12.05 -29.10 -2.11
N LYS A 12 12.16 -27.95 -1.43
CA LYS A 12 12.93 -27.79 -0.20
C LYS A 12 12.01 -27.61 1.00
N PRO A 13 12.32 -28.25 2.15
CA PRO A 13 11.65 -27.94 3.40
C PRO A 13 11.77 -26.46 3.74
N LEU A 14 10.69 -25.90 4.30
CA LEU A 14 10.65 -24.55 4.87
C LEU A 14 10.16 -24.66 6.32
N LEU A 15 10.95 -24.14 7.25
CA LEU A 15 10.59 -24.02 8.66
C LEU A 15 10.22 -22.56 8.92
N GLU A 16 8.92 -22.28 9.02
CA GLU A 16 8.40 -20.92 9.15
C GLU A 16 8.04 -20.60 10.60
N SER A 17 8.20 -19.34 11.00
CA SER A 17 7.81 -18.87 12.33
C SER A 17 7.54 -17.37 12.38
N GLY A 18 6.50 -16.98 13.12
CA GLY A 18 6.12 -15.59 13.34
C GLY A 18 5.96 -15.24 14.82
N THR A 19 6.09 -13.95 15.15
CA THR A 19 5.85 -13.44 16.51
C THR A 19 5.07 -12.13 16.47
N LEU A 20 4.18 -11.94 17.45
CA LEU A 20 3.44 -10.68 17.67
C LEU A 20 3.27 -10.46 19.18
N GLY A 21 4.15 -9.65 19.78
CA GLY A 21 4.21 -9.47 21.23
C GLY A 21 4.43 -10.80 21.94
N THR A 22 3.50 -11.21 22.79
CA THR A 22 3.54 -12.49 23.53
C THR A 22 3.09 -13.69 22.72
N LYS A 23 2.59 -13.49 21.50
CA LYS A 23 2.12 -14.57 20.60
C LYS A 23 3.25 -15.03 19.69
N CYS A 24 3.28 -16.32 19.37
CA CYS A 24 4.10 -16.85 18.30
C CYS A 24 3.45 -18.05 17.62
N ASN A 25 3.85 -18.32 16.38
CA ASN A 25 3.49 -19.53 15.66
C ASN A 25 4.70 -20.13 14.94
N THR A 26 4.66 -21.44 14.70
CA THR A 26 5.59 -22.17 13.83
C THR A 26 4.81 -23.02 12.84
N GLN A 27 5.30 -23.12 11.61
CA GLN A 27 4.69 -23.94 10.55
C GLN A 27 5.74 -24.73 9.79
N MET A 28 5.52 -26.05 9.71
CA MET A 28 6.42 -26.98 9.05
C MET A 28 5.90 -27.28 7.65
N VAL A 29 6.67 -26.85 6.65
CA VAL A 29 6.37 -27.06 5.23
C VAL A 29 7.35 -28.09 4.69
N ILE A 30 6.88 -29.33 4.50
CA ILE A 30 7.68 -30.49 4.12
C ILE A 30 7.25 -30.99 2.73
N PRO A 31 8.18 -31.07 1.76
CA PRO A 31 7.88 -31.49 0.40
C PRO A 31 7.14 -32.82 0.32
N HIS A 32 6.09 -32.88 -0.49
CA HIS A 32 5.23 -34.04 -0.70
C HIS A 32 4.53 -34.60 0.55
N LEU A 33 4.59 -33.90 1.69
CA LEU A 33 4.02 -34.37 2.96
C LEU A 33 3.01 -33.39 3.56
N THR A 34 3.25 -32.08 3.47
CA THR A 34 2.37 -31.05 4.02
C THR A 34 1.92 -30.07 2.94
N GLU A 35 0.95 -29.21 3.21
CA GLU A 35 0.71 -28.02 2.39
C GLU A 35 1.90 -27.04 2.45
N ASN A 36 1.97 -26.14 1.46
CA ASN A 36 2.89 -25.01 1.46
C ASN A 36 2.31 -23.85 2.29
N TYR A 37 3.15 -22.90 2.72
CA TYR A 37 2.72 -21.78 3.58
C TYR A 37 1.57 -20.99 2.94
N GLY A 38 1.68 -20.72 1.65
CA GLY A 38 0.69 -19.96 0.88
C GLY A 38 -0.63 -20.66 0.59
N ALA A 39 -0.81 -21.92 1.01
CA ALA A 39 -2.09 -22.63 0.89
C ALA A 39 -3.14 -22.05 1.86
N SER A 40 -2.68 -21.54 3.01
CA SER A 40 -3.50 -20.84 3.99
C SER A 40 -3.49 -19.33 3.75
N ARG A 41 -4.63 -18.67 3.98
CA ARG A 41 -4.73 -17.20 3.91
C ARG A 41 -4.92 -16.62 5.30
N ASP A 42 -3.96 -15.81 5.73
CA ASP A 42 -4.13 -14.98 6.91
C ASP A 42 -5.22 -13.92 6.67
N PRO A 43 -5.95 -13.50 7.73
CA PRO A 43 -6.90 -12.40 7.62
C PRO A 43 -6.21 -11.15 7.06
N PRO A 44 -6.76 -10.50 6.02
CA PRO A 44 -6.18 -9.27 5.50
C PRO A 44 -6.25 -8.16 6.56
N GLU A 45 -5.29 -7.23 6.49
CA GLU A 45 -5.36 -6.01 7.30
C GLU A 45 -6.66 -5.26 6.98
N LYS A 46 -7.44 -4.93 8.02
CA LYS A 46 -8.64 -4.12 7.87
C LYS A 46 -8.24 -2.68 7.60
N GLN A 47 -8.57 -2.18 6.42
CA GLN A 47 -8.43 -0.77 6.08
C GLN A 47 -9.75 -0.05 6.33
N ALA A 48 -9.69 1.15 6.93
CA ALA A 48 -10.87 1.98 7.10
C ALA A 48 -11.36 2.52 5.73
N PRO A 49 -12.67 2.66 5.50
CA PRO A 49 -13.19 3.28 4.28
C PRO A 49 -12.65 4.71 4.09
N MET A 50 -12.44 5.12 2.84
CA MET A 50 -11.90 6.44 2.51
C MET A 50 -12.75 7.58 3.10
N CYS A 51 -14.08 7.50 3.04
CA CYS A 51 -14.94 8.53 3.63
C CYS A 51 -14.81 8.60 5.16
N THR A 52 -14.54 7.49 5.83
CA THR A 52 -14.32 7.45 7.28
C THR A 52 -13.01 8.14 7.64
N VAL A 53 -11.95 7.92 6.84
CA VAL A 53 -10.65 8.58 7.04
C VAL A 53 -10.75 10.08 6.74
N HIS A 54 -11.38 10.46 5.62
CA HIS A 54 -11.38 11.85 5.13
C HIS A 54 -12.48 12.75 5.70
N SER A 55 -13.63 12.21 6.09
CA SER A 55 -14.80 13.02 6.49
C SER A 55 -15.41 12.63 7.83
N PHE A 56 -15.38 11.35 8.23
CA PHE A 56 -16.12 10.87 9.41
C PHE A 56 -15.28 9.97 10.33
N PRO A 57 -14.15 10.46 10.88
CA PRO A 57 -13.39 9.68 11.85
C PRO A 57 -14.20 9.47 13.12
N HIS A 58 -14.00 8.32 13.77
CA HIS A 58 -14.69 7.98 15.02
C HIS A 58 -13.79 7.29 16.06
N ASN A 59 -12.53 7.07 15.74
CA ASN A 59 -11.48 6.59 16.62
C ASN A 59 -10.14 7.25 16.22
N ILE A 60 -9.12 7.11 17.07
CA ILE A 60 -7.82 7.73 16.84
C ILE A 60 -7.05 7.09 15.67
N ASP A 61 -7.24 5.81 15.40
CA ASP A 61 -6.62 5.10 14.27
C ASP A 61 -7.01 5.74 12.93
N HIS A 62 -8.25 6.20 12.78
CA HIS A 62 -8.73 6.92 11.59
C HIS A 62 -8.06 8.28 11.47
N CYS A 63 -7.94 9.02 12.58
CA CYS A 63 -7.25 10.31 12.62
C CYS A 63 -5.75 10.16 12.30
N LEU A 64 -5.08 9.14 12.81
CA LEU A 64 -3.67 8.86 12.56
C LEU A 64 -3.42 8.37 11.13
N THR A 65 -4.33 7.56 10.57
CA THR A 65 -4.27 7.14 9.16
C THR A 65 -4.38 8.36 8.24
N TRP A 66 -5.33 9.27 8.52
CA TRP A 66 -5.43 10.53 7.80
C TRP A 66 -4.17 11.39 7.96
N ALA A 67 -3.71 11.61 9.20
CA ALA A 67 -2.54 12.43 9.49
C ALA A 67 -1.27 11.91 8.80
N ARG A 68 -1.09 10.58 8.77
CA ARG A 68 0.00 9.92 8.05
C ARG A 68 -0.08 10.18 6.54
N SER A 69 -1.27 10.09 5.95
CA SER A 69 -1.49 10.38 4.54
C SER A 69 -1.24 11.85 4.20
N GLU A 70 -1.63 12.79 5.08
CA GLU A 70 -1.35 14.22 4.90
C GLU A 70 0.13 14.53 5.00
N PHE A 71 0.83 13.93 5.99
CA PHE A 71 2.28 14.05 6.13
C PHE A 71 2.98 13.63 4.83
N GLU A 72 2.70 12.42 4.33
CA GLU A 72 3.30 11.92 3.08
C GLU A 72 2.92 12.79 1.88
N GLY A 73 1.64 13.21 1.79
CA GLY A 73 1.16 14.02 0.68
C GLY A 73 1.87 15.37 0.57
N ILE A 74 2.06 16.04 1.70
CA ILE A 74 2.58 17.42 1.75
C ILE A 74 4.11 17.44 1.72
N LEU A 75 4.77 16.50 2.42
CA LEU A 75 6.21 16.58 2.69
C LEU A 75 7.05 15.60 1.87
N GLU A 76 6.45 14.56 1.28
CA GLU A 76 7.16 13.57 0.48
C GLU A 76 6.70 13.62 -0.99
N LYS A 77 5.42 13.28 -1.23
CA LYS A 77 4.86 13.09 -2.58
C LYS A 77 4.83 14.37 -3.39
N THR A 78 4.38 15.49 -2.81
CA THR A 78 4.34 16.77 -3.51
C THR A 78 5.74 17.27 -3.88
N PRO A 79 6.72 17.32 -2.96
CA PRO A 79 8.12 17.63 -3.30
C PRO A 79 8.73 16.70 -4.36
N ASP A 80 8.53 15.38 -4.26
CA ASP A 80 8.99 14.43 -5.27
C ASP A 80 8.38 14.72 -6.65
N GLU A 81 7.09 15.06 -6.69
CA GLU A 81 6.43 15.37 -7.95
C GLU A 81 6.93 16.68 -8.57
N VAL A 82 7.17 17.70 -7.75
CA VAL A 82 7.86 18.93 -8.17
C VAL A 82 9.22 18.57 -8.79
N ASN A 83 10.01 17.73 -8.12
CA ASN A 83 11.34 17.34 -8.58
C ASN A 83 11.29 16.53 -9.89
N LYS A 84 10.31 15.64 -10.06
CA LYS A 84 10.09 14.92 -11.33
C LYS A 84 9.77 15.87 -12.47
N PHE A 85 8.88 16.84 -12.24
CA PHE A 85 8.58 17.87 -13.22
C PHE A 85 9.82 18.68 -13.59
N LEU A 86 10.58 19.16 -12.59
CA LEU A 86 11.78 19.98 -12.83
C LEU A 86 12.90 19.21 -13.54
N ALA A 87 13.00 17.89 -13.33
CA ALA A 87 14.00 17.05 -14.00
C ALA A 87 13.76 16.94 -15.52
N ASN A 88 12.51 16.72 -15.95
CA ASN A 88 12.14 16.61 -17.36
C ASN A 88 10.76 17.26 -17.64
N PRO A 89 10.69 18.61 -17.75
CA PRO A 89 9.41 19.32 -17.87
C PRO A 89 8.55 18.89 -19.06
N SER A 90 9.19 18.63 -20.22
CA SER A 90 8.49 18.26 -21.46
C SER A 90 7.88 16.85 -21.40
N GLU A 91 8.61 15.89 -20.83
CA GLU A 91 8.13 14.52 -20.65
C GLU A 91 7.01 14.49 -19.62
N TYR A 92 7.19 15.19 -18.49
CA TYR A 92 6.17 15.33 -17.46
C TYR A 92 4.88 15.94 -18.02
N ALA A 93 4.97 17.05 -18.74
CA ALA A 93 3.83 17.71 -19.38
C ALA A 93 3.12 16.77 -20.38
N SER A 94 3.89 16.01 -21.16
CA SER A 94 3.34 15.04 -22.12
C SER A 94 2.62 13.90 -21.41
N ALA A 95 3.17 13.39 -20.31
CA ALA A 95 2.57 12.34 -19.49
C ALA A 95 1.24 12.80 -18.85
N MET A 96 1.20 14.00 -18.26
CA MET A 96 -0.02 14.54 -17.65
C MET A 96 -1.13 14.77 -18.69
N LYS A 97 -0.77 15.28 -19.87
CA LYS A 97 -1.72 15.45 -20.99
C LYS A 97 -2.21 14.11 -21.54
N ALA A 98 -1.34 13.10 -21.61
CA ALA A 98 -1.69 11.77 -22.08
C ALA A 98 -2.60 11.01 -21.08
N ALA A 99 -2.41 11.22 -19.78
CA ALA A 99 -3.30 10.69 -18.75
C ALA A 99 -4.70 11.32 -18.87
N GLY A 100 -4.78 12.65 -18.95
CA GLY A 100 -6.01 13.37 -19.29
C GLY A 100 -7.17 13.13 -18.31
N ASP A 101 -6.89 12.75 -17.08
CA ASP A 101 -7.87 12.39 -16.06
C ASP A 101 -7.84 13.34 -14.84
N ALA A 102 -8.84 13.21 -13.97
CA ALA A 102 -8.96 14.04 -12.78
C ALA A 102 -7.78 13.87 -11.79
N GLN A 103 -7.11 12.70 -11.80
CA GLN A 103 -5.95 12.46 -10.96
C GLN A 103 -4.75 13.30 -11.44
N ALA A 104 -4.51 13.36 -12.75
CA ALA A 104 -3.50 14.23 -13.34
C ALA A 104 -3.79 15.71 -13.07
N ARG A 105 -5.07 16.12 -13.17
CA ARG A 105 -5.50 17.49 -12.81
C ARG A 105 -5.19 17.82 -11.35
N ASP A 106 -5.65 17.00 -10.41
CA ASP A 106 -5.43 17.22 -8.97
C ASP A 106 -3.94 17.24 -8.61
N LEU A 107 -3.11 16.43 -9.29
CA LEU A 107 -1.68 16.41 -9.09
C LEU A 107 -1.01 17.72 -9.56
N LEU A 108 -1.37 18.21 -10.75
CA LEU A 108 -0.88 19.49 -11.26
C LEU A 108 -1.28 20.66 -10.36
N GLU A 109 -2.54 20.70 -9.91
CA GLU A 109 -3.02 21.72 -8.97
C GLU A 109 -2.18 21.75 -7.68
N ARG A 110 -1.88 20.57 -7.10
CA ARG A 110 -1.05 20.47 -5.89
C ARG A 110 0.39 20.96 -6.11
N VAL A 111 1.01 20.59 -7.22
CA VAL A 111 2.37 21.01 -7.57
C VAL A 111 2.42 22.54 -7.77
N ILE A 112 1.44 23.10 -8.49
CA ILE A 112 1.33 24.54 -8.70
C ILE A 112 1.10 25.28 -7.39
N ASP A 113 0.16 24.80 -6.57
CA ASP A 113 -0.11 25.36 -5.25
C ASP A 113 1.17 25.37 -4.40
N CYS A 114 1.97 24.30 -4.44
CA CYS A 114 3.23 24.23 -3.71
C CYS A 114 4.28 25.25 -4.18
N LEU A 115 4.34 25.53 -5.49
CA LEU A 115 5.33 26.43 -6.11
C LEU A 115 4.88 27.89 -6.21
N ASP A 116 3.59 28.17 -6.03
CA ASP A 116 3.00 29.49 -6.20
C ASP A 116 2.35 29.99 -4.91
N ARG A 117 1.19 29.43 -4.53
CA ARG A 117 0.40 29.90 -3.38
C ARG A 117 1.08 29.61 -2.04
N ASP A 118 1.64 28.42 -1.90
CA ASP A 118 2.18 27.88 -0.65
C ASP A 118 3.71 27.94 -0.62
N LYS A 119 4.35 28.65 -1.57
CA LYS A 119 5.80 28.80 -1.63
C LYS A 119 6.31 29.57 -0.42
N CYS A 120 7.41 29.09 0.17
CA CYS A 120 8.10 29.76 1.27
C CYS A 120 9.47 30.24 0.81
N ASP A 121 9.83 31.48 1.16
CA ASP A 121 11.17 32.04 0.95
C ASP A 121 11.90 32.31 2.28
N THR A 122 11.14 32.46 3.36
CA THR A 122 11.62 32.69 4.72
C THR A 122 10.98 31.74 5.72
N PHE A 123 11.55 31.61 6.92
CA PHE A 123 10.94 30.83 7.99
C PHE A 123 9.59 31.41 8.44
N GLN A 124 9.39 32.73 8.35
CA GLN A 124 8.10 33.36 8.65
C GLN A 124 7.01 32.95 7.65
N ASP A 125 7.37 32.70 6.39
CA ASP A 125 6.43 32.14 5.41
C ASP A 125 6.05 30.70 5.78
N CYS A 126 6.98 29.92 6.35
CA CYS A 126 6.68 28.58 6.87
C CYS A 126 5.76 28.61 8.10
N VAL A 127 5.89 29.62 8.97
CA VAL A 127 4.97 29.88 10.10
C VAL A 127 3.58 30.26 9.58
N THR A 128 3.52 31.18 8.62
CA THR A 128 2.29 31.59 7.94
C THR A 128 1.59 30.40 7.30
N TRP A 129 2.32 29.61 6.52
CA TRP A 129 1.81 28.39 5.89
C TRP A 129 1.23 27.41 6.91
N ALA A 130 1.97 27.11 7.98
CA ALA A 130 1.51 26.19 9.02
C ALA A 130 0.24 26.71 9.73
N ARG A 131 0.18 28.02 10.01
CA ARG A 131 -0.98 28.65 10.67
C ARG A 131 -2.22 28.63 9.77
N LEU A 132 -2.06 28.86 8.47
CA LEU A 132 -3.15 28.76 7.51
C LEU A 132 -3.58 27.30 7.29
N ARG A 133 -2.66 26.32 7.38
CA ARG A 133 -3.02 24.90 7.35
C ARG A 133 -3.81 24.46 8.57
N PHE A 134 -3.48 24.97 9.75
CA PHE A 134 -4.31 24.77 10.93
C PHE A 134 -5.74 25.27 10.69
N GLU A 135 -5.88 26.49 10.17
CA GLU A 135 -7.20 27.07 9.90
C GLU A 135 -7.97 26.24 8.86
N ASP A 136 -7.34 25.89 7.73
CA ASP A 136 -7.98 25.07 6.69
C ASP A 136 -8.48 23.73 7.25
N TYR A 137 -7.59 22.96 7.90
CA TYR A 137 -7.92 21.60 8.33
C TYR A 137 -8.90 21.53 9.49
N PHE A 138 -8.70 22.35 10.51
CA PHE A 138 -9.37 22.16 11.79
C PHE A 138 -10.48 23.18 12.04
N SER A 139 -10.59 24.21 11.22
CA SER A 139 -11.60 25.27 11.33
C SER A 139 -12.46 25.32 10.07
N ASP A 140 -11.89 25.68 8.91
CA ASP A 140 -12.66 26.02 7.70
C ASP A 140 -13.30 24.80 7.05
N ARG A 141 -12.58 23.69 6.89
CA ARG A 141 -13.17 22.44 6.38
C ARG A 141 -14.27 21.92 7.30
N VAL A 142 -14.12 22.10 8.60
CA VAL A 142 -15.13 21.70 9.59
C VAL A 142 -16.36 22.60 9.50
N LYS A 143 -16.18 23.93 9.44
CA LYS A 143 -17.27 24.89 9.20
C LYS A 143 -18.01 24.58 7.89
N GLN A 144 -17.27 24.25 6.82
CA GLN A 144 -17.86 23.85 5.55
C GLN A 144 -18.65 22.55 5.66
N LEU A 145 -18.12 21.54 6.37
CA LEU A 145 -18.81 20.28 6.59
C LEU A 145 -20.11 20.46 7.38
N THR A 146 -20.08 21.25 8.46
CA THR A 146 -21.28 21.55 9.28
C THR A 146 -22.26 22.49 8.57
N TYR A 147 -21.79 23.31 7.62
CA TYR A 147 -22.66 24.10 6.75
C TYR A 147 -23.41 23.20 5.75
N THR A 148 -22.70 22.24 5.15
CA THR A 148 -23.28 21.27 4.21
C THR A 148 -24.23 20.29 4.91
N PHE A 149 -23.86 19.83 6.12
CA PHE A 149 -24.68 18.94 6.96
C PHE A 149 -24.84 19.54 8.36
N PRO A 150 -25.86 20.39 8.58
CA PRO A 150 -26.20 20.91 9.90
C PRO A 150 -26.42 19.82 10.95
N GLU A 151 -26.36 20.16 12.24
CA GLU A 151 -26.46 19.20 13.34
C GLU A 151 -27.80 18.43 13.34
N ASP A 152 -28.88 19.11 12.93
CA ASP A 152 -30.23 18.56 12.78
C ASP A 152 -30.49 17.94 11.40
N ALA A 153 -29.46 17.79 10.56
CA ALA A 153 -29.60 17.17 9.24
C ALA A 153 -30.15 15.75 9.33
N VAL A 154 -31.08 15.43 8.43
CA VAL A 154 -31.69 14.10 8.29
C VAL A 154 -31.34 13.48 6.95
N THR A 155 -31.23 12.16 6.94
CA THR A 155 -31.09 11.37 5.71
C THR A 155 -32.40 11.35 4.92
N SER A 156 -32.36 10.90 3.67
CA SER A 156 -33.56 10.71 2.84
C SER A 156 -34.60 9.77 3.48
N GLY A 157 -34.17 8.87 4.37
CA GLY A 157 -35.04 7.99 5.16
C GLY A 157 -35.56 8.59 6.46
N GLY A 158 -35.28 9.87 6.75
CA GLY A 158 -35.75 10.58 7.95
C GLY A 158 -34.96 10.29 9.23
N ALA A 159 -33.93 9.45 9.18
CA ALA A 159 -33.05 9.21 10.33
C ALA A 159 -32.01 10.35 10.46
N PRO A 160 -31.56 10.71 11.68
CA PRO A 160 -30.50 11.70 11.89
C PRO A 160 -29.22 11.35 11.12
N PHE A 161 -28.70 12.30 10.35
CA PHE A 161 -27.45 12.14 9.61
C PHE A 161 -26.26 11.92 10.55
N TRP A 162 -26.22 12.69 11.64
CA TRP A 162 -25.23 12.58 12.71
C TRP A 162 -25.68 11.56 13.76
N SER A 163 -25.60 10.28 13.39
CA SER A 163 -25.82 9.15 14.28
C SER A 163 -24.63 8.21 14.23
N ALA A 164 -24.42 7.43 15.30
CA ALA A 164 -23.28 6.52 15.39
C ALA A 164 -23.17 5.64 14.13
N PRO A 165 -21.99 5.54 13.50
CA PRO A 165 -20.67 5.95 14.01
C PRO A 165 -20.27 7.43 13.73
N LYS A 166 -21.08 8.21 13.00
CA LYS A 166 -20.77 9.59 12.65
C LYS A 166 -20.93 10.51 13.86
N ARG A 167 -19.91 11.34 14.10
CA ARG A 167 -19.85 12.32 15.19
C ARG A 167 -19.94 13.72 14.60
N PHE A 168 -20.80 14.57 15.14
CA PHE A 168 -20.88 15.97 14.73
C PHE A 168 -19.59 16.69 15.13
N PRO A 169 -18.85 17.29 14.18
CA PRO A 169 -17.59 17.94 14.48
C PRO A 169 -17.78 19.40 14.91
N GLN A 170 -16.83 19.91 15.69
CA GLN A 170 -16.77 21.30 16.13
C GLN A 170 -15.49 21.95 15.59
N PRO A 171 -15.57 23.11 14.91
CA PRO A 171 -14.37 23.79 14.40
C PRO A 171 -13.48 24.25 15.56
N LEU A 172 -12.17 24.07 15.44
CA LEU A 172 -11.22 24.53 16.45
C LEU A 172 -10.96 26.03 16.28
N GLN A 173 -10.84 26.71 17.42
CA GLN A 173 -10.31 28.06 17.47
C GLN A 173 -8.83 27.99 17.86
N PHE A 174 -7.95 28.49 16.99
CA PHE A 174 -6.53 28.56 17.29
C PHE A 174 -6.26 29.44 18.53
N SER A 175 -5.25 29.08 19.33
CA SER A 175 -4.82 29.86 20.48
C SER A 175 -3.35 29.58 20.80
N THR A 176 -2.56 30.63 20.93
CA THR A 176 -1.15 30.55 21.39
C THR A 176 -1.00 30.15 22.85
N ARG A 177 -2.11 30.09 23.61
CA ARG A 177 -2.14 29.59 25.00
C ARG A 177 -2.25 28.07 25.09
N ASP A 178 -2.69 27.44 24.00
CA ASP A 178 -2.72 25.98 23.91
C ASP A 178 -1.37 25.50 23.35
N ALA A 179 -0.59 24.82 24.20
CA ALA A 179 0.72 24.30 23.82
C ALA A 179 0.63 23.35 22.61
N SER A 180 -0.42 22.53 22.52
CA SER A 180 -0.59 21.58 21.42
C SER A 180 -0.83 22.26 20.06
N HIS A 181 -1.46 23.44 20.07
CA HIS A 181 -1.59 24.27 18.88
C HIS A 181 -0.23 24.83 18.45
N VAL A 182 0.55 25.36 19.39
CA VAL A 182 1.88 25.92 19.11
C VAL A 182 2.86 24.83 18.65
N ASP A 183 2.84 23.65 19.28
CA ASP A 183 3.68 22.51 18.92
C ASP A 183 3.37 22.00 17.50
N PHE A 184 2.08 21.96 17.11
CA PHE A 184 1.68 21.65 15.73
C PHE A 184 2.30 22.64 14.73
N ILE A 185 2.19 23.95 15.00
CA ILE A 185 2.76 24.96 14.12
C ILE A 185 4.28 24.82 14.06
N MET A 186 4.94 24.59 15.20
CA MET A 186 6.39 24.38 15.27
C MET A 186 6.84 23.24 14.35
N ALA A 187 6.24 22.06 14.51
CA ALA A 187 6.60 20.88 13.72
C ALA A 187 6.31 21.12 12.22
N ALA A 188 5.14 21.66 11.90
CA ALA A 188 4.76 21.97 10.52
C ALA A 188 5.70 22.98 9.85
N SER A 189 6.07 24.06 10.55
CA SER A 189 6.96 25.10 10.01
C SER A 189 8.39 24.63 9.85
N ILE A 190 8.92 23.83 10.80
CA ILE A 190 10.27 23.26 10.69
C ILE A 190 10.35 22.31 9.49
N LEU A 191 9.38 21.40 9.36
CA LEU A 191 9.34 20.46 8.24
C LEU A 191 9.12 21.17 6.90
N ARG A 192 8.27 22.21 6.87
CA ARG A 192 8.09 23.03 5.66
C ARG A 192 9.39 23.74 5.27
N ALA A 193 10.09 24.31 6.25
CA ALA A 193 11.39 24.95 6.00
C ALA A 193 12.40 23.95 5.42
N GLU A 194 12.46 22.74 5.98
CA GLU A 194 13.30 21.66 5.44
C GLU A 194 12.96 21.34 3.98
N THR A 195 11.67 21.16 3.64
CA THR A 195 11.25 20.87 2.25
C THR A 195 11.66 21.94 1.24
N PHE A 196 11.76 23.21 1.66
CA PHE A 196 12.19 24.33 0.82
C PHE A 196 13.69 24.65 0.94
N GLY A 197 14.45 23.91 1.76
CA GLY A 197 15.87 24.18 2.00
C GLY A 197 16.13 25.47 2.79
N ILE A 198 15.16 25.92 3.60
CA ILE A 198 15.25 27.11 4.42
C ILE A 198 15.81 26.73 5.80
N PRO A 199 16.94 27.31 6.25
CA PRO A 199 17.47 27.02 7.58
C PRO A 199 16.57 27.63 8.66
N PRO A 200 16.05 26.84 9.61
CA PRO A 200 15.29 27.37 10.73
C PRO A 200 16.18 28.28 11.60
N PRO A 201 15.69 29.45 12.06
CA PRO A 201 16.45 30.31 12.95
C PRO A 201 16.62 29.66 14.34
N ASP A 202 17.62 30.08 15.12
CA ASP A 202 17.90 29.55 16.48
C ASP A 202 16.68 29.59 17.41
N TRP A 203 15.77 30.53 17.18
CA TRP A 203 14.57 30.69 17.96
C TRP A 203 13.38 29.84 17.52
N ALA A 204 13.45 29.11 16.40
CA ALA A 204 12.34 28.35 15.83
C ALA A 204 11.70 27.38 16.83
N LYS A 205 12.49 26.87 17.78
CA LYS A 205 12.06 25.94 18.83
C LYS A 205 11.64 26.64 20.14
N SER A 206 11.69 27.97 20.19
CA SER A 206 11.26 28.77 21.34
C SER A 206 9.76 29.04 21.26
N LEU A 207 8.97 28.39 22.11
CA LEU A 207 7.51 28.55 22.18
C LEU A 207 7.07 30.02 22.24
N ARG A 208 7.79 30.86 23.01
CA ARG A 208 7.45 32.28 23.15
C ARG A 208 7.66 33.05 21.84
N LYS A 209 8.84 32.95 21.22
CA LYS A 209 9.13 33.67 19.99
C LYS A 209 8.32 33.13 18.81
N LEU A 210 8.04 31.84 18.80
CA LEU A 210 7.15 31.24 17.82
C LEU A 210 5.71 31.76 17.99
N ALA A 211 5.20 31.89 19.21
CA ALA A 211 3.90 32.49 19.45
C ALA A 211 3.82 33.95 18.95
N GLU A 212 4.85 34.76 19.22
CA GLU A 212 4.97 36.13 18.68
C GLU A 212 4.90 36.13 17.14
N ALA A 213 5.66 35.25 16.48
CA ALA A 213 5.65 35.08 15.02
C ALA A 213 4.29 34.59 14.47
N ILE A 214 3.57 33.76 15.21
CA ILE A 214 2.23 33.28 14.83
C ILE A 214 1.20 34.40 14.93
N ASP A 215 1.28 35.25 15.95
CA ASP A 215 0.33 36.35 16.17
C ASP A 215 0.43 37.42 15.06
N GLU A 216 1.53 37.48 14.31
CA GLU A 216 1.68 38.34 13.12
C GLU A 216 0.95 37.81 11.87
N VAL A 217 0.51 36.55 11.88
CA VAL A 217 -0.12 35.91 10.71
C VAL A 217 -1.56 36.41 10.53
N VAL A 218 -1.83 37.00 9.37
CA VAL A 218 -3.20 37.37 8.97
C VAL A 218 -3.94 36.14 8.46
N VAL A 219 -5.02 35.79 9.16
CA VAL A 219 -5.87 34.65 8.82
C VAL A 219 -7.14 35.16 8.14
N PRO A 220 -7.42 34.76 6.88
CA PRO A 220 -8.65 35.17 6.19
C PRO A 220 -9.91 34.64 6.88
N ASP A 221 -11.00 35.40 6.80
CA ASP A 221 -12.30 34.94 7.28
C ASP A 221 -12.88 33.84 6.39
N PHE A 222 -13.49 32.84 7.02
CA PHE A 222 -14.17 31.76 6.31
C PHE A 222 -15.47 32.23 5.66
N VAL A 223 -15.67 31.88 4.39
CA VAL A 223 -16.93 32.08 3.66
C VAL A 223 -17.47 30.73 3.17
N PRO A 224 -18.65 30.29 3.64
CA PRO A 224 -19.22 29.00 3.24
C PRO A 224 -19.58 28.97 1.76
N LYS A 225 -19.24 27.87 1.08
CA LYS A 225 -19.60 27.62 -0.32
C LYS A 225 -20.87 26.78 -0.40
N LYS A 226 -21.79 27.16 -1.28
CA LYS A 226 -23.00 26.38 -1.60
C LYS A 226 -22.69 25.32 -2.67
N GLY A 227 -23.32 24.15 -2.55
CA GLY A 227 -23.22 23.09 -3.56
C GLY A 227 -21.92 22.28 -3.53
N VAL A 228 -21.14 22.35 -2.44
CA VAL A 228 -19.95 21.51 -2.26
C VAL A 228 -20.38 20.05 -2.10
N ASN A 229 -19.93 19.18 -3.01
CA ASN A 229 -20.18 17.75 -2.93
C ASN A 229 -19.20 17.11 -1.94
N ILE A 230 -19.72 16.61 -0.81
CA ILE A 230 -18.93 15.86 0.18
C ILE A 230 -19.39 14.40 0.10
N VAL A 231 -18.45 13.51 -0.20
CA VAL A 231 -18.74 12.07 -0.31
C VAL A 231 -19.10 11.52 1.07
N THR A 232 -20.29 10.92 1.17
CA THR A 232 -20.83 10.35 2.42
C THR A 232 -21.03 8.84 2.37
N ASP A 233 -20.83 8.21 1.21
CA ASP A 233 -20.94 6.77 1.01
C ASP A 233 -19.61 6.07 1.29
N GLU A 234 -19.63 5.07 2.17
CA GLU A 234 -18.48 4.22 2.51
C GLU A 234 -18.03 3.32 1.35
N LYS A 235 -18.91 3.06 0.37
CA LYS A 235 -18.60 2.25 -0.81
C LYS A 235 -18.05 3.04 -1.99
N ALA A 236 -18.00 4.37 -1.90
CA ALA A 236 -17.44 5.19 -2.96
C ALA A 236 -15.93 4.97 -3.05
N THR A 237 -15.48 4.40 -4.18
CA THR A 237 -14.07 4.06 -4.44
C THR A 237 -13.32 5.12 -5.26
N SER A 238 -14.00 6.14 -5.81
CA SER A 238 -13.39 7.21 -6.58
C SER A 238 -14.01 8.58 -6.27
N LEU A 239 -13.18 9.62 -6.31
CA LEU A 239 -13.59 11.01 -6.10
C LEU A 239 -14.01 11.72 -7.40
N SER A 240 -13.74 11.15 -8.58
CA SER A 240 -14.12 11.73 -9.87
C SER A 240 -13.90 10.75 -11.04
N THR A 241 -14.77 10.82 -12.05
CA THR A 241 -14.59 10.21 -13.39
C THR A 241 -14.03 11.26 -14.35
N ALA A 242 -13.14 10.86 -15.25
CA ALA A 242 -12.58 11.74 -16.27
C ALA A 242 -13.69 12.43 -17.10
N SER A 243 -13.60 13.74 -17.22
CA SER A 243 -14.50 14.58 -18.00
C SER A 243 -13.77 15.23 -19.18
N ILE A 244 -14.51 15.62 -20.22
CA ILE A 244 -13.94 16.29 -21.40
C ILE A 244 -13.29 17.63 -21.02
N ASP A 245 -13.76 18.28 -19.95
CA ASP A 245 -13.21 19.53 -19.44
C ASP A 245 -11.83 19.35 -18.80
N ASP A 246 -11.52 18.17 -18.22
CA ASP A 246 -10.25 17.92 -17.54
C ASP A 246 -9.05 18.07 -18.51
N ALA A 247 -9.19 17.64 -19.77
CA ALA A 247 -8.10 17.77 -20.75
C ALA A 247 -7.77 19.23 -21.09
N VAL A 248 -8.77 20.12 -21.13
CA VAL A 248 -8.56 21.56 -21.36
C VAL A 248 -7.90 22.17 -20.13
N VAL A 249 -8.41 21.89 -18.94
CA VAL A 249 -7.86 22.38 -17.67
C VAL A 249 -6.41 21.91 -17.47
N ILE A 250 -6.09 20.65 -17.79
CA ILE A 250 -4.73 20.13 -17.71
C ILE A 250 -3.76 20.93 -18.60
N ASN A 251 -4.18 21.32 -19.80
CA ASN A 251 -3.32 22.14 -20.66
C ASN A 251 -3.03 23.52 -20.06
N GLU A 252 -4.04 24.16 -19.45
CA GLU A 252 -3.88 25.44 -18.76
C GLU A 252 -2.98 25.32 -17.53
N LEU A 253 -3.18 24.27 -16.73
CA LEU A 253 -2.37 23.99 -15.54
C LEU A 253 -0.92 23.71 -15.91
N VAL A 254 -0.65 22.95 -16.98
CA VAL A 254 0.72 22.73 -17.48
C VAL A 254 1.38 24.06 -17.85
N ALA A 255 0.68 24.94 -18.57
CA ALA A 255 1.22 26.25 -18.93
C ALA A 255 1.56 27.08 -17.68
N LYS A 256 0.64 27.10 -16.70
CA LYS A 256 0.88 27.79 -15.41
C LYS A 256 2.05 27.20 -14.64
N LEU A 257 2.20 25.87 -14.64
CA LEU A 257 3.31 25.19 -13.97
C LEU A 257 4.66 25.53 -14.63
N GLU A 258 4.71 25.60 -15.96
CA GLU A 258 5.90 26.06 -16.71
C GLU A 258 6.25 27.52 -16.39
N GLU A 259 5.27 28.40 -16.21
CA GLU A 259 5.49 29.77 -15.76
C GLU A 259 6.02 29.86 -14.32
N CYS A 260 5.51 29.01 -13.43
CA CYS A 260 6.05 28.88 -12.07
C CYS A 260 7.52 28.45 -12.10
N ALA A 261 7.86 27.47 -12.94
CA ALA A 261 9.21 26.96 -13.09
C ALA A 261 10.22 28.05 -13.51
N LYS A 262 9.83 28.97 -14.40
CA LYS A 262 10.68 30.08 -14.86
C LYS A 262 11.06 31.07 -13.75
N ARG A 263 10.28 31.15 -12.67
CA ARG A 263 10.55 32.01 -11.51
C ARG A 263 11.50 31.36 -10.50
N LEU A 264 11.79 30.07 -10.63
CA LEU A 264 12.66 29.34 -9.73
C LEU A 264 14.14 29.54 -10.11
N PRO A 265 15.06 29.53 -9.12
CA PRO A 265 16.49 29.63 -9.41
C PRO A 265 16.99 28.41 -10.21
N PRO A 266 18.04 28.56 -11.02
CA PRO A 266 18.65 27.44 -11.72
C PRO A 266 19.10 26.34 -10.75
N GLY A 267 18.73 25.09 -11.05
CA GLY A 267 19.05 23.95 -10.18
C GLY A 267 18.19 23.84 -8.92
N TYR A 268 17.07 24.57 -8.85
CA TYR A 268 16.11 24.42 -7.75
C TYR A 268 15.64 22.96 -7.63
N HIS A 269 15.59 22.48 -6.40
CA HIS A 269 15.14 21.15 -6.03
C HIS A 269 14.55 21.23 -4.62
N MET A 270 13.46 20.51 -4.38
CA MET A 270 12.84 20.42 -3.07
C MET A 270 13.37 19.22 -2.28
N ASN A 271 13.46 19.34 -0.96
CA ASN A 271 13.87 18.21 -0.12
C ASN A 271 12.63 17.39 0.25
N ALA A 272 12.39 16.28 -0.45
CA ALA A 272 11.34 15.34 -0.07
C ALA A 272 11.71 14.63 1.25
N ILE A 273 10.82 14.70 2.23
CA ILE A 273 11.02 14.14 3.57
C ILE A 273 10.49 12.71 3.60
N GLN A 274 11.41 11.75 3.69
CA GLN A 274 11.07 10.36 3.94
C GLN A 274 10.76 10.15 5.42
N PHE A 275 9.66 9.47 5.69
CA PHE A 275 9.26 9.23 7.06
C PHE A 275 10.21 8.29 7.80
N GLU A 276 10.88 8.86 8.79
CA GLU A 276 11.57 8.14 9.85
C GLU A 276 10.80 8.28 11.17
N LYS A 277 10.40 7.16 11.76
CA LYS A 277 9.63 7.09 13.01
C LYS A 277 10.54 6.98 14.24
N ASP A 278 11.77 6.50 14.06
CA ASP A 278 12.70 6.12 15.13
C ASP A 278 13.69 7.25 15.51
N ASP A 279 13.64 8.39 14.81
CA ASP A 279 14.32 9.63 15.20
C ASP A 279 13.32 10.61 15.83
N ASP A 280 13.43 10.82 17.14
CA ASP A 280 12.53 11.70 17.88
C ASP A 280 12.85 13.20 17.70
N THR A 281 13.92 13.55 16.97
CA THR A 281 14.40 14.93 16.77
C THR A 281 13.99 15.54 15.43
N ASN A 282 13.46 14.73 14.51
CA ASN A 282 13.09 15.12 13.15
C ASN A 282 11.68 15.71 13.00
N PHE A 283 10.90 15.83 14.08
CA PHE A 283 9.53 16.37 14.07
C PHE A 283 8.46 15.57 13.29
N HIS A 284 8.79 14.39 12.73
CA HIS A 284 7.84 13.61 11.93
C HIS A 284 6.63 13.15 12.74
N ILE A 285 6.89 12.48 13.87
CA ILE A 285 5.83 12.01 14.76
C ILE A 285 5.13 13.20 15.42
N ASP A 286 5.84 14.29 15.71
CA ASP A 286 5.25 15.49 16.29
C ASP A 286 4.17 16.08 15.38
N LEU A 287 4.45 16.20 14.08
CA LEU A 287 3.46 16.66 13.10
C LEU A 287 2.31 15.66 12.94
N ILE A 288 2.59 14.35 12.83
CA ILE A 288 1.54 13.33 12.68
C ILE A 288 0.62 13.30 13.90
N ALA A 289 1.19 13.35 15.12
CA ALA A 289 0.43 13.39 16.36
C ALA A 289 -0.38 14.70 16.46
N GLY A 290 0.22 15.85 16.12
CA GLY A 290 -0.47 17.14 16.09
C GLY A 290 -1.66 17.14 15.13
N LEU A 291 -1.46 16.69 13.88
CA LEU A 291 -2.53 16.53 12.90
C LEU A 291 -3.67 15.64 13.44
N ALA A 292 -3.31 14.46 13.95
CA ALA A 292 -4.29 13.48 14.43
C ALA A 292 -5.05 13.97 15.66
N ASN A 293 -4.39 14.58 16.63
CA ASN A 293 -5.01 15.06 17.86
C ASN A 293 -5.91 16.28 17.63
N MET A 294 -5.51 17.22 16.76
CA MET A 294 -6.38 18.34 16.37
C MET A 294 -7.65 17.84 15.68
N ARG A 295 -7.50 16.87 14.77
CA ARG A 295 -8.65 16.22 14.14
C ARG A 295 -9.48 15.42 15.15
N ALA A 296 -8.86 14.72 16.09
CA ALA A 296 -9.58 13.99 17.14
C ALA A 296 -10.42 14.95 17.98
N ARG A 297 -9.86 16.13 18.33
CA ARG A 297 -10.53 17.20 19.05
C ARG A 297 -11.75 17.73 18.30
N ASN A 298 -11.67 17.92 16.97
CA ASN A 298 -12.85 18.31 16.17
C ASN A 298 -14.03 17.36 16.38
N TYR A 299 -13.81 16.05 16.46
CA TYR A 299 -14.87 15.04 16.54
C TYR A 299 -15.12 14.52 17.96
N GLY A 300 -14.52 15.13 18.99
CA GLY A 300 -14.63 14.67 20.38
C GLY A 300 -14.11 13.23 20.58
N ILE A 301 -13.06 12.86 19.85
CA ILE A 301 -12.34 11.58 19.97
C ILE A 301 -11.21 11.75 20.99
N PRO A 302 -10.95 10.77 21.88
CA PRO A 302 -9.82 10.84 22.79
C PRO A 302 -8.48 11.00 22.06
N GLU A 303 -7.73 12.03 22.43
CA GLU A 303 -6.36 12.30 21.97
C GLU A 303 -5.39 11.24 22.50
N VAL A 304 -4.22 11.14 21.86
CA VAL A 304 -3.16 10.22 22.26
C VAL A 304 -1.82 10.92 22.38
N ASP A 305 -0.93 10.35 23.20
CA ASP A 305 0.44 10.83 23.31
C ASP A 305 1.29 10.47 22.08
N LYS A 306 2.48 11.06 22.02
CA LYS A 306 3.47 10.85 20.95
C LYS A 306 3.84 9.36 20.80
N LEU A 307 3.94 8.60 21.89
CA LEU A 307 4.36 7.21 21.88
C LEU A 307 3.28 6.32 21.23
N LYS A 308 2.02 6.52 21.61
CA LYS A 308 0.86 5.83 21.04
C LYS A 308 0.69 6.21 19.56
N ALA A 309 0.86 7.49 19.22
CA ALA A 309 0.85 7.95 17.83
C ALA A 309 1.96 7.27 17.01
N LYS A 310 3.19 7.22 17.53
CA LYS A 310 4.34 6.51 16.92
C LYS A 310 4.05 5.02 16.70
N PHE A 311 3.46 4.36 17.70
CA PHE A 311 3.09 2.95 17.60
C PHE A 311 2.12 2.67 16.45
N ILE A 312 1.04 3.44 16.36
CA ILE A 312 -0.03 3.23 15.36
C ILE A 312 0.42 3.72 13.98
N ALA A 313 0.87 4.97 13.85
CA ALA A 313 1.25 5.56 12.57
C ALA A 313 2.52 4.93 11.97
N GLY A 314 3.44 4.49 12.83
CA GLY A 314 4.64 3.76 12.44
C GLY A 314 4.42 2.28 12.14
N ARG A 315 3.18 1.78 12.30
CA ARG A 315 2.82 0.35 12.19
C ARG A 315 3.80 -0.56 12.94
N ILE A 316 4.14 -0.16 14.16
CA ILE A 316 5.14 -0.88 14.96
C ILE A 316 4.56 -2.24 15.33
N ILE A 317 5.25 -3.30 14.91
CA ILE A 317 4.92 -4.68 15.31
C ILE A 317 5.55 -4.91 16.70
N PRO A 318 4.75 -5.14 17.76
CA PRO A 318 5.31 -5.48 19.07
C PRO A 318 6.19 -6.71 18.99
N ALA A 319 7.38 -6.64 19.58
CA ALA A 319 8.31 -7.74 19.68
C ALA A 319 8.92 -7.80 21.08
N ILE A 320 9.18 -9.01 21.56
CA ILE A 320 9.85 -9.26 22.84
C ILE A 320 10.70 -10.52 22.73
N ALA A 321 11.90 -10.46 23.31
CA ALA A 321 12.91 -11.53 23.19
C ALA A 321 12.40 -12.90 23.67
N THR A 322 11.48 -12.95 24.64
CA THR A 322 10.92 -14.19 25.18
C THR A 322 10.14 -14.97 24.11
N SER A 323 9.29 -14.31 23.33
CA SER A 323 8.50 -14.96 22.28
C SER A 323 9.39 -15.37 21.10
N THR A 324 10.37 -14.53 20.76
CA THR A 324 11.37 -14.86 19.73
C THR A 324 12.16 -16.11 20.11
N ALA A 325 12.71 -16.15 21.32
CA ALA A 325 13.46 -17.31 21.80
C ALA A 325 12.61 -18.59 21.82
N LEU A 326 11.35 -18.49 22.24
CA LEU A 326 10.42 -19.62 22.21
C LEU A 326 10.18 -20.13 20.78
N ALA A 327 9.82 -19.24 19.85
CA ALA A 327 9.56 -19.58 18.45
C ALA A 327 10.78 -20.24 17.80
N THR A 328 11.96 -19.66 17.99
CA THR A 328 13.23 -20.22 17.49
C THR A 328 13.51 -21.60 18.08
N GLY A 329 13.32 -21.78 19.39
CA GLY A 329 13.50 -23.09 20.04
C GLY A 329 12.59 -24.16 19.45
N LEU A 330 11.31 -23.84 19.22
CA LEU A 330 10.34 -24.75 18.60
C LEU A 330 10.72 -25.10 17.15
N VAL A 331 11.17 -24.11 16.36
CA VAL A 331 11.68 -24.36 15.00
C VAL A 331 12.89 -25.30 15.02
N CYS A 332 13.83 -25.10 15.94
CA CYS A 332 15.01 -25.96 16.06
C CYS A 332 14.65 -27.42 16.43
N LEU A 333 13.59 -27.63 17.21
CA LEU A 333 13.12 -29.00 17.51
C LEU A 333 12.60 -29.71 16.25
N GLU A 334 11.89 -29.00 15.38
CA GLU A 334 11.40 -29.55 14.10
C GLU A 334 12.53 -29.74 13.07
N LEU A 335 13.56 -28.89 13.12
CA LEU A 335 14.76 -29.03 12.28
C LEU A 335 15.42 -30.41 12.43
N TYR A 336 15.48 -30.98 13.64
CA TYR A 336 16.01 -32.34 13.84
C TYR A 336 15.25 -33.40 13.04
N LYS A 337 13.93 -33.24 12.89
CA LYS A 337 13.08 -34.16 12.11
C LYS A 337 13.34 -33.98 10.61
N VAL A 338 13.47 -32.75 10.15
CA VAL A 338 13.84 -32.49 8.74
C VAL A 338 15.20 -33.07 8.38
N LEU A 339 16.20 -32.88 9.24
CA LEU A 339 17.55 -33.39 9.00
C LEU A 339 17.64 -34.92 9.04
N SER A 340 16.87 -35.58 9.91
CA SER A 340 16.87 -37.05 9.97
C SER A 340 16.06 -37.70 8.86
N GLY A 341 15.03 -37.02 8.33
CA GLY A 341 14.25 -37.48 7.18
C GLY A 341 13.39 -38.72 7.47
N GLY A 342 12.52 -39.08 6.52
CA GLY A 342 11.70 -40.31 6.60
C GLY A 342 10.59 -40.30 7.65
N HIS A 343 10.27 -39.14 8.23
CA HIS A 343 9.20 -39.00 9.21
C HIS A 343 7.84 -38.87 8.52
N LYS A 344 6.80 -39.39 9.20
CA LYS A 344 5.41 -39.20 8.76
C LYS A 344 4.89 -37.83 9.22
N VAL A 345 3.77 -37.39 8.63
CA VAL A 345 3.17 -36.08 8.93
C VAL A 345 2.85 -35.91 10.42
N GLU A 346 2.42 -36.98 11.07
CA GLU A 346 2.06 -37.05 12.49
C GLU A 346 3.28 -36.89 13.42
N SER A 347 4.49 -36.86 12.87
CA SER A 347 5.73 -36.59 13.63
C SER A 347 6.02 -35.10 13.73
N TYR A 348 5.52 -34.28 12.80
CA TYR A 348 5.77 -32.83 12.76
C TYR A 348 4.73 -32.06 13.58
N ARG A 349 5.09 -30.88 14.08
CA ARG A 349 4.17 -30.01 14.83
C ARG A 349 4.21 -28.57 14.33
N ASN A 350 3.04 -28.06 13.94
CA ASN A 350 2.77 -26.63 13.89
C ASN A 350 2.39 -26.18 15.30
N THR A 351 3.07 -25.17 15.84
CA THR A 351 2.83 -24.70 17.20
C THR A 351 2.25 -23.29 17.18
N PHE A 352 1.26 -23.04 18.03
CA PHE A 352 0.69 -21.72 18.30
C PHE A 352 0.79 -21.48 19.80
N ALA A 353 1.45 -20.40 20.21
CA ALA A 353 1.62 -20.08 21.62
C ALA A 353 1.29 -18.63 21.94
N ASN A 354 0.87 -18.40 23.17
CA ASN A 354 0.65 -17.07 23.73
C ASN A 354 1.13 -17.03 25.19
N LEU A 355 2.29 -16.42 25.41
CA LEU A 355 2.95 -16.30 26.71
C LEU A 355 2.18 -15.42 27.71
N SER A 356 1.23 -14.59 27.25
CA SER A 356 0.37 -13.83 28.17
C SER A 356 -0.72 -14.68 28.84
N LEU A 357 -1.09 -15.81 28.22
CA LEU A 357 -2.08 -16.77 28.74
C LEU A 357 -1.42 -18.08 29.21
N PRO A 358 -0.09 -18.14 29.26
CA PRO A 358 0.71 -19.36 29.08
C PRO A 358 0.11 -20.47 28.20
N LEU A 359 -0.50 -20.13 27.06
CA LEU A 359 -1.16 -21.10 26.18
C LEU A 359 -0.17 -21.68 25.16
N PHE A 360 -0.18 -23.01 24.99
CA PHE A 360 0.51 -23.73 23.94
C PHE A 360 -0.46 -24.69 23.25
N SER A 361 -0.58 -24.58 21.94
CA SER A 361 -1.37 -25.47 21.11
C SER A 361 -0.49 -26.01 20.01
N MET A 362 -0.46 -27.33 19.85
CA MET A 362 0.31 -27.99 18.81
C MET A 362 -0.64 -28.80 17.95
N ALA A 363 -0.51 -28.68 16.63
CA ALA A 363 -1.30 -29.40 15.64
C ALA A 363 -0.37 -30.10 14.65
N GLU A 364 -0.87 -31.20 14.09
CA GLU A 364 -0.23 -31.81 12.93
C GLU A 364 -0.33 -30.86 11.73
N PRO A 365 0.72 -30.74 10.90
CA PRO A 365 0.62 -30.01 9.64
C PRO A 365 -0.43 -30.64 8.72
N VAL A 366 -1.13 -29.80 7.97
CA VAL A 366 -2.16 -30.26 7.03
C VAL A 366 -1.46 -30.92 5.82
N PRO A 367 -1.85 -32.14 5.40
CA PRO A 367 -1.36 -32.74 4.16
C PRO A 367 -1.77 -31.94 2.92
N PRO A 368 -1.01 -31.99 1.81
CA PRO A 368 -1.38 -31.29 0.60
C PRO A 368 -2.65 -31.89 -0.02
N LYS A 369 -3.47 -31.06 -0.65
CA LYS A 369 -4.64 -31.52 -1.43
C LYS A 369 -4.16 -32.43 -2.57
N VAL A 370 -4.68 -33.67 -2.60
CA VAL A 370 -4.43 -34.62 -3.68
C VAL A 370 -5.51 -34.46 -4.76
N ILE A 371 -5.07 -34.17 -5.97
CA ILE A 371 -5.89 -34.13 -7.18
C ILE A 371 -5.77 -35.49 -7.86
N ARG A 372 -6.89 -36.07 -8.31
CA ARG A 372 -6.95 -37.36 -8.99
C ARG A 372 -7.60 -37.21 -10.35
N HIS A 373 -7.04 -37.85 -11.36
CA HIS A 373 -7.57 -37.87 -12.72
C HIS A 373 -7.17 -39.19 -13.40
N GLY A 374 -8.15 -40.01 -13.75
CA GLY A 374 -7.91 -41.39 -14.17
C GLY A 374 -7.06 -42.16 -13.15
N ASP A 375 -5.97 -42.77 -13.61
CA ASP A 375 -5.00 -43.48 -12.78
C ASP A 375 -3.90 -42.58 -12.20
N MET A 376 -3.94 -41.28 -12.50
CA MET A 376 -2.94 -40.31 -12.03
C MET A 376 -3.40 -39.61 -10.75
N SER A 377 -2.43 -39.24 -9.91
CA SER A 377 -2.65 -38.34 -8.79
C SER A 377 -1.46 -37.43 -8.58
N TRP A 378 -1.73 -36.19 -8.19
CA TRP A 378 -0.70 -35.20 -7.91
C TRP A 378 -1.14 -34.22 -6.82
N THR A 379 -0.21 -33.39 -6.39
CA THR A 379 -0.33 -32.37 -5.37
C THR A 379 0.36 -31.10 -5.85
N VAL A 380 0.29 -30.04 -5.05
CA VAL A 380 1.01 -28.77 -5.30
C VAL A 380 2.54 -28.95 -5.40
N TRP A 381 3.10 -30.05 -4.87
CA TRP A 381 4.53 -30.34 -4.90
C TRP A 381 5.03 -30.96 -6.19
N ASP A 382 4.10 -31.49 -6.99
CA ASP A 382 4.44 -32.23 -8.19
C ASP A 382 4.80 -31.27 -9.33
N ARG A 383 5.62 -31.78 -10.24
CA ARG A 383 6.06 -31.09 -11.45
C ARG A 383 6.17 -32.11 -12.56
N TRP A 384 5.67 -31.77 -13.73
CA TRP A 384 5.86 -32.59 -14.91
C TRP A 384 7.05 -32.08 -15.70
N ALA A 385 8.03 -32.95 -15.93
CA ALA A 385 9.20 -32.64 -16.73
C ALA A 385 9.06 -33.31 -18.11
N ILE A 386 9.19 -32.51 -19.17
CA ILE A 386 9.20 -33.01 -20.54
C ILE A 386 10.56 -32.69 -21.17
N THR A 387 11.23 -33.72 -21.67
CA THR A 387 12.53 -33.59 -22.36
C THR A 387 12.35 -33.56 -23.87
N GLY A 388 13.24 -32.86 -24.57
CA GLY A 388 13.37 -33.01 -26.04
C GLY A 388 12.92 -31.79 -26.85
N ASN A 389 12.83 -30.61 -26.23
CA ASN A 389 12.40 -29.37 -26.88
C ASN A 389 11.15 -29.59 -27.77
N ILE A 390 10.01 -29.88 -27.15
CA ILE A 390 8.77 -30.18 -27.88
C ILE A 390 8.14 -28.91 -28.47
N THR A 391 7.28 -29.10 -29.46
CA THR A 391 6.41 -28.07 -30.05
C THR A 391 5.14 -27.87 -29.23
N LEU A 392 4.44 -26.76 -29.48
CA LEU A 392 3.13 -26.50 -28.87
C LEU A 392 2.12 -27.62 -29.20
N ARG A 393 2.10 -28.10 -30.46
CA ARG A 393 1.24 -29.22 -30.88
C ARG A 393 1.56 -30.50 -30.11
N GLU A 394 2.84 -30.84 -29.96
CA GLU A 394 3.27 -32.01 -29.20
C GLU A 394 2.90 -31.90 -27.72
N LEU A 395 2.98 -30.70 -27.12
CA LEU A 395 2.55 -30.48 -25.73
C LEU A 395 1.04 -30.70 -25.56
N LEU A 396 0.24 -30.14 -26.48
CA LEU A 396 -1.22 -30.30 -26.45
C LEU A 396 -1.61 -31.77 -26.64
N GLN A 397 -0.94 -32.49 -27.55
CA GLN A 397 -1.17 -33.92 -27.72
C GLN A 397 -0.76 -34.71 -26.48
N TRP A 398 0.38 -34.38 -25.86
CA TRP A 398 0.87 -35.05 -24.64
C TRP A 398 -0.10 -34.90 -23.44
N LEU A 399 -0.80 -33.77 -23.35
CA LEU A 399 -1.87 -33.55 -22.38
C LEU A 399 -3.14 -34.31 -22.77
N LYS A 400 -3.53 -34.27 -24.04
CA LYS A 400 -4.70 -34.99 -24.55
C LYS A 400 -4.59 -36.51 -24.36
N ASP A 401 -3.40 -37.08 -24.55
CA ASP A 401 -3.13 -38.50 -24.30
C ASP A 401 -3.33 -38.91 -22.82
N LYS A 402 -3.48 -37.92 -21.92
CA LYS A 402 -3.79 -38.11 -20.50
C LYS A 402 -5.23 -37.74 -20.13
N GLY A 403 -6.08 -37.44 -21.10
CA GLY A 403 -7.45 -36.97 -20.84
C GLY A 403 -7.53 -35.51 -20.38
N LEU A 404 -6.51 -34.70 -20.70
CA LEU A 404 -6.43 -33.29 -20.29
C LEU A 404 -6.48 -32.37 -21.51
N ASN A 405 -7.52 -31.55 -21.58
CA ASN A 405 -7.80 -30.63 -22.67
C ASN A 405 -7.35 -29.23 -22.28
N ALA A 406 -6.13 -28.84 -22.68
CA ALA A 406 -5.63 -27.49 -22.41
C ALA A 406 -6.37 -26.43 -23.22
N TYR A 407 -6.87 -25.40 -22.55
CA TYR A 407 -7.47 -24.22 -23.19
C TYR A 407 -6.61 -22.97 -23.05
N SER A 408 -5.63 -22.95 -22.14
CA SER A 408 -4.70 -21.81 -21.95
C SER A 408 -3.31 -22.29 -21.52
N ILE A 409 -2.25 -21.76 -22.14
CA ILE A 409 -0.86 -22.02 -21.74
C ILE A 409 -0.10 -20.69 -21.68
N SER A 410 0.55 -20.44 -20.54
CA SER A 410 1.30 -19.22 -20.27
C SER A 410 2.72 -19.51 -19.82
N CYS A 411 3.65 -18.62 -20.16
CA CYS A 411 5.01 -18.57 -19.62
C CYS A 411 5.21 -17.21 -18.95
N GLY A 412 5.31 -17.20 -17.61
CA GLY A 412 5.22 -15.97 -16.84
C GLY A 412 3.90 -15.26 -17.11
N ASN A 413 3.95 -13.95 -17.40
CA ASN A 413 2.76 -13.14 -17.67
C ASN A 413 2.30 -13.18 -19.14
N SER A 414 2.95 -13.98 -19.99
CA SER A 414 2.67 -14.00 -21.43
C SER A 414 1.91 -15.25 -21.84
N LEU A 415 0.82 -15.04 -22.58
CA LEU A 415 -0.05 -16.09 -23.11
C LEU A 415 0.53 -16.68 -24.40
N LEU A 416 0.97 -17.94 -24.33
CA LEU A 416 1.54 -18.67 -25.45
C LEU A 416 0.45 -19.28 -26.34
N TYR A 417 -0.57 -19.86 -25.70
CA TYR A 417 -1.71 -20.52 -26.34
C TYR A 417 -3.01 -20.18 -25.62
N ASN A 418 -4.09 -19.99 -26.38
CA ASN A 418 -5.46 -19.94 -25.87
C ASN A 418 -6.42 -20.43 -26.96
N SER A 419 -7.29 -21.38 -26.62
CA SER A 419 -8.20 -22.04 -27.56
C SER A 419 -9.23 -21.09 -28.18
N LEU A 420 -9.61 -20.01 -27.46
CA LEU A 420 -10.63 -19.04 -27.89
C LEU A 420 -10.13 -18.09 -28.99
N PHE A 421 -8.82 -17.84 -29.09
CA PHE A 421 -8.27 -16.86 -30.03
C PHE A 421 -7.52 -17.52 -31.19
N PRO A 422 -7.84 -17.22 -32.46
CA PRO A 422 -7.23 -17.90 -33.62
C PRO A 422 -5.73 -17.63 -33.82
N ARG A 423 -5.15 -16.66 -33.10
CA ARG A 423 -3.72 -16.31 -33.13
C ARG A 423 -2.79 -17.48 -32.75
N HIS A 424 -3.29 -18.53 -32.11
CA HIS A 424 -2.49 -19.70 -31.78
C HIS A 424 -2.17 -20.58 -33.00
N ARG A 425 -2.93 -20.48 -34.09
CA ARG A 425 -2.78 -21.37 -35.26
C ARG A 425 -1.37 -21.31 -35.88
N ASP A 426 -0.80 -20.12 -35.95
CA ASP A 426 0.56 -19.90 -36.50
C ASP A 426 1.69 -20.31 -35.53
N ARG A 427 1.34 -20.73 -34.30
CA ARG A 427 2.30 -21.08 -33.23
C ARG A 427 2.40 -22.58 -32.99
N MET A 428 1.50 -23.38 -33.56
CA MET A 428 1.34 -24.81 -33.24
C MET A 428 2.62 -25.61 -33.45
N ASP A 429 3.36 -25.33 -34.53
CA ASP A 429 4.56 -26.09 -34.89
C ASP A 429 5.85 -25.43 -34.37
N LYS A 430 5.74 -24.32 -33.62
CA LYS A 430 6.88 -23.70 -32.94
C LYS A 430 7.30 -24.51 -31.72
N LYS A 431 8.60 -24.58 -31.50
CA LYS A 431 9.20 -25.15 -30.29
C LYS A 431 8.85 -24.29 -29.09
N MET A 432 8.61 -24.91 -27.94
CA MET A 432 8.12 -24.20 -26.76
C MET A 432 9.09 -23.15 -26.22
N VAL A 433 10.41 -23.39 -26.32
CA VAL A 433 11.42 -22.40 -25.94
C VAL A 433 11.42 -21.19 -26.88
N ASP A 434 11.39 -21.42 -28.20
CA ASP A 434 11.37 -20.35 -29.20
C ASP A 434 10.08 -19.54 -29.09
N LEU A 435 8.95 -20.22 -28.88
CA LEU A 435 7.67 -19.56 -28.68
C LEU A 435 7.65 -18.71 -27.41
N ALA A 436 8.22 -19.21 -26.32
CA ALA A 436 8.39 -18.43 -25.11
C ALA A 436 9.23 -17.18 -25.41
N GLN A 437 10.41 -17.32 -26.02
CA GLN A 437 11.29 -16.20 -26.36
C GLN A 437 10.60 -15.16 -27.26
N ASP A 438 9.92 -15.59 -28.33
CA ASP A 438 9.24 -14.71 -29.28
C ASP A 438 8.14 -13.87 -28.62
N VAL A 439 7.30 -14.50 -27.79
CA VAL A 439 6.10 -13.87 -27.23
C VAL A 439 6.42 -13.07 -25.97
N THR A 440 7.27 -13.61 -25.11
CA THR A 440 7.62 -12.97 -23.83
C THR A 440 8.76 -11.96 -23.98
N LYS A 441 9.48 -11.99 -25.11
CA LYS A 441 10.79 -11.32 -25.28
C LYS A 441 11.80 -11.72 -24.20
N LEU A 442 11.64 -12.91 -23.61
CA LEU A 442 12.50 -13.42 -22.55
C LEU A 442 13.88 -13.78 -23.13
N GLU A 443 14.91 -13.12 -22.63
CA GLU A 443 16.27 -13.62 -22.78
C GLU A 443 16.43 -14.86 -21.91
N VAL A 444 16.75 -15.99 -22.54
CA VAL A 444 16.98 -17.26 -21.84
C VAL A 444 18.48 -17.39 -21.61
N PRO A 445 18.97 -17.24 -20.36
CA PRO A 445 20.40 -17.30 -20.08
C PRO A 445 21.02 -18.65 -20.50
N SER A 446 22.31 -18.65 -20.80
CA SER A 446 23.03 -19.86 -21.23
C SER A 446 22.94 -21.01 -20.22
N TYR A 447 22.89 -20.70 -18.92
CA TYR A 447 22.75 -21.67 -17.83
C TYR A 447 21.34 -22.25 -17.67
N ARG A 448 20.30 -21.63 -18.27
CA ARG A 448 18.93 -22.10 -18.16
C ARG A 448 18.67 -23.18 -19.21
N ARG A 449 18.23 -24.36 -18.73
CA ARG A 449 18.03 -25.56 -19.55
C ARG A 449 16.58 -25.89 -19.84
N HIS A 450 15.65 -25.22 -19.16
CA HIS A 450 14.23 -25.45 -19.27
C HIS A 450 13.40 -24.16 -19.16
N VAL A 451 12.22 -24.19 -19.76
CA VAL A 451 11.18 -23.16 -19.56
C VAL A 451 10.03 -23.78 -18.77
N ASP A 452 9.43 -23.00 -17.88
CA ASP A 452 8.27 -23.43 -17.11
C ASP A 452 7.01 -22.83 -17.73
N VAL A 453 5.98 -23.65 -17.89
CA VAL A 453 4.68 -23.22 -18.38
C VAL A 453 3.58 -23.59 -17.40
N VAL A 454 2.65 -22.66 -17.23
CA VAL A 454 1.41 -22.86 -16.47
C VAL A 454 0.31 -23.14 -17.47
N VAL A 455 -0.44 -24.21 -17.23
CA VAL A 455 -1.47 -24.70 -18.14
C VAL A 455 -2.80 -24.72 -17.39
N ALA A 456 -3.83 -24.14 -18.00
CA ALA A 456 -5.20 -24.33 -17.59
C ALA A 456 -5.86 -25.31 -18.56
N CYS A 457 -6.48 -26.34 -17.99
CA CYS A 457 -7.08 -27.43 -18.74
C CYS A 457 -8.36 -27.91 -18.07
N GLU A 458 -9.21 -28.53 -18.88
CA GLU A 458 -10.40 -29.26 -18.46
C GLU A 458 -10.15 -30.77 -18.62
N ASP A 459 -10.87 -31.58 -17.86
CA ASP A 459 -10.97 -33.02 -18.11
C ASP A 459 -11.91 -33.33 -19.30
N ASP A 460 -12.10 -34.61 -19.62
CA ASP A 460 -13.00 -35.04 -20.71
C ASP A 460 -14.50 -34.82 -20.40
N GLU A 461 -14.83 -34.39 -19.17
CA GLU A 461 -16.19 -34.01 -18.74
C GLU A 461 -16.37 -32.47 -18.68
N ASP A 462 -15.45 -31.71 -19.28
CA ASP A 462 -15.42 -30.25 -19.29
C ASP A 462 -15.32 -29.61 -17.88
N ASN A 463 -14.76 -30.32 -16.89
CA ASN A 463 -14.49 -29.74 -15.57
C ASN A 463 -13.06 -29.17 -15.50
N ASP A 464 -12.93 -27.92 -15.04
CA ASP A 464 -11.63 -27.30 -14.74
C ASP A 464 -10.81 -28.16 -13.78
N ILE A 465 -9.56 -28.44 -14.14
CA ILE A 465 -8.63 -29.22 -13.32
C ILE A 465 -7.26 -28.54 -13.21
N ASP A 466 -6.83 -28.33 -11.97
CA ASP A 466 -5.49 -27.82 -11.67
C ASP A 466 -4.45 -28.91 -11.90
N ILE A 467 -3.48 -28.67 -12.79
CA ILE A 467 -2.39 -29.60 -13.08
C ILE A 467 -1.03 -29.08 -12.58
N PRO A 468 -0.04 -29.98 -12.40
CA PRO A 468 1.31 -29.58 -12.00
C PRO A 468 1.96 -28.60 -12.98
N LEU A 469 2.88 -27.78 -12.46
CA LEU A 469 3.76 -26.97 -13.30
C LEU A 469 4.50 -27.86 -14.30
N ILE A 470 4.56 -27.46 -15.57
CA ILE A 470 5.26 -28.21 -16.61
C ILE A 470 6.59 -27.53 -16.91
N SER A 471 7.70 -28.26 -16.71
CA SER A 471 9.04 -27.83 -17.08
C SER A 471 9.48 -28.52 -18.36
N ILE A 472 9.72 -27.73 -19.41
CA ILE A 472 10.12 -28.21 -20.73
C ILE A 472 11.63 -28.03 -20.88
N TYR A 473 12.36 -29.14 -20.82
CA TYR A 473 13.82 -29.19 -20.96
C TYR A 473 14.20 -29.21 -22.44
N PHE A 474 14.92 -28.16 -22.86
CA PHE A 474 15.36 -27.94 -24.24
C PHE A 474 16.88 -27.99 -24.41
N ARG A 475 17.66 -28.09 -23.31
CA ARG A 475 19.12 -28.28 -23.30
C ARG A 475 19.56 -29.32 -22.29
#